data_AF-A0A1F3MHY1-F1
#
_entry.id   AF-A0A1F3MHY1-F1
#
_cell.length_a   1.000
_cell.length_b   1.000
_cell.length_c   1.000
_cell.angle_alpha   90.00
_cell.angle_beta   90.00
_cell.angle_gamma   90.00
#
_symmetry.space_group_name_H-M   'P 1'
#
loop_
_entity.id
_entity.type
_entity.pdbx_description
1 polymer ?
#
loop_
_entity_poly.entity_id
_entity_poly.type
_entity_poly.pdbx_seq_one_letter_code
_entity_poly.pdbx_strand_id
1 'polypeptide(L)' 'MNMTSQIKNSLILRIKDSKDLNFLIALQTIFDSSEQSLYQLSTEQNASIIKGREDIKNGDYIENDQLMDEMKKWLTKE' A
#
# COMPACT_ATOMS: atom_id res chain seq x y z
N MET A 1 26.32 20.58 -9.28
CA MET A 1 25.74 19.43 -8.54
C MET A 1 24.60 19.94 -7.69
N ASN A 2 23.43 19.28 -7.71
CA ASN A 2 22.29 19.66 -6.87
C ASN A 2 22.55 19.23 -5.41
N MET A 3 22.12 20.05 -4.43
CA MET A 3 22.24 19.78 -2.99
C MET A 3 21.65 18.41 -2.58
N THR A 4 20.58 17.97 -3.26
CA THR A 4 20.02 16.62 -3.11
C THR A 4 21.06 15.53 -3.43
N SER A 5 21.83 15.69 -4.50
CA SER A 5 22.87 14.72 -4.87
C SER A 5 24.02 14.68 -3.85
N GLN A 6 24.35 15.83 -3.25
CA GLN A 6 25.39 15.90 -2.20
C GLN A 6 24.95 15.17 -0.93
N ILE A 7 23.71 15.40 -0.50
CA ILE A 7 23.14 14.72 0.69
C ILE A 7 23.08 13.21 0.46
N LYS A 8 22.60 12.76 -0.71
CA LYS A 8 22.56 11.33 -1.06
C LYS A 8 23.94 10.68 -0.99
N ASN A 9 24.95 11.29 -1.60
CA ASN A 9 26.30 10.75 -1.58
C ASN A 9 26.89 10.69 -0.16
N SER A 10 26.64 11.71 0.66
CA SER A 10 27.08 11.73 2.06
C SER A 10 26.45 10.60 2.88
N LEU A 11 25.14 10.35 2.70
CA LEU A 11 24.44 9.25 3.39
C LEU A 11 24.97 7.88 2.97
N ILE A 12 25.20 7.66 1.66
CA ILE A 12 25.75 6.40 1.14
C ILE A 12 27.11 6.11 1.76
N LEU A 13 28.01 7.11 1.81
CA LEU A 13 29.32 6.97 2.43
C LEU A 13 29.20 6.60 3.91
N ARG A 14 28.34 7.30 4.65
CA ARG A 14 28.17 7.07 6.09
C ARG A 14 27.58 5.69 6.41
N ILE A 15 26.69 5.18 5.57
CA ILE A 15 26.16 3.82 5.70
C ILE A 15 27.25 2.79 5.41
N LYS A 16 28.01 2.98 4.33
CA LYS A 16 29.08 2.07 3.91
C LYS A 16 30.19 1.94 4.98
N ASP A 17 30.50 3.04 5.65
CA ASP A 17 31.58 3.09 6.64
C ASP A 17 31.12 2.69 8.06
N SER A 18 29.80 2.58 8.29
CA SER A 18 29.27 2.25 9.62
C SER A 18 29.47 0.78 9.98
N LYS A 19 29.89 0.54 11.22
CA LYS A 19 29.95 -0.80 11.85
C LYS A 19 28.94 -0.97 12.98
N ASP A 20 28.19 0.08 13.30
CA ASP A 20 27.19 0.09 14.36
C ASP A 20 25.87 -0.48 13.83
N LEU A 21 25.55 -1.70 14.24
CA LEU A 21 24.34 -2.40 13.82
C LEU A 21 23.06 -1.69 14.30
N ASN A 22 23.05 -1.17 15.53
CA ASN A 22 21.86 -0.49 16.08
C ASN A 22 21.58 0.80 15.31
N PHE A 23 22.62 1.53 14.94
CA PHE A 23 22.50 2.71 14.07
C PHE A 23 21.95 2.34 12.68
N LEU A 24 22.45 1.27 12.08
CA LEU A 24 21.97 0.81 10.76
C LEU A 24 20.51 0.35 10.81
N ILE A 25 20.10 -0.37 11.86
CA ILE A 25 18.70 -0.79 12.08
C ILE A 25 17.78 0.43 12.23
N ALA A 26 18.19 1.43 13.01
CA ALA A 26 17.42 2.65 13.19
C ALA A 26 17.26 3.41 11.85
N LEU A 27 18.34 3.53 11.07
CA LEU A 27 18.29 4.14 9.74
C LEU A 27 17.37 3.38 8.78
N GLN A 28 17.45 2.06 8.75
CA GLN A 28 16.57 1.21 7.93
C GLN A 28 15.10 1.45 8.30
N THR A 29 14.78 1.43 9.59
CA THR A 29 13.42 1.68 10.09
C THR A 29 12.89 3.06 9.67
N ILE A 30 13.75 4.08 9.71
CA ILE A 30 13.39 5.43 9.25
C ILE A 30 13.12 5.44 7.75
N PHE A 31 13.94 4.79 6.93
CA PHE A 31 13.70 4.72 5.49
C PHE A 31 12.40 3.98 5.19
N ASP A 32 12.20 2.80 5.78
CA ASP A 32 11.01 1.97 5.59
C ASP A 32 9.71 2.68 6.03
N SER A 33 9.78 3.53 7.06
CA SER A 33 8.62 4.34 7.51
C SER A 33 8.44 5.64 6.72
N SER A 34 9.51 6.19 6.15
CA SER A 34 9.50 7.41 5.34
C SER A 34 9.10 7.17 3.89
N GLU A 35 9.27 5.95 3.38
CA GLU A 35 8.74 5.51 2.09
C GLU A 35 7.21 5.35 2.21
N GLN A 36 6.51 6.47 2.28
CA GLN A 36 5.09 6.48 1.95
C GLN A 36 4.97 6.04 0.49
N SER A 37 4.41 4.85 0.28
CA SER A 37 3.92 4.44 -1.03
C SER A 37 3.17 5.62 -1.66
N LEU A 38 3.47 5.93 -2.92
CA LEU A 38 2.90 7.07 -3.68
C LEU A 38 1.37 7.22 -3.52
N TYR A 39 0.69 6.12 -3.18
CA TYR A 39 -0.69 6.08 -2.72
C TYR A 39 -0.80 5.21 -1.46
N GLN A 40 -0.69 5.82 -0.28
CA GLN A 40 -0.93 5.12 0.97
C GLN A 40 -2.44 4.92 1.14
N LEU A 41 -2.87 3.66 1.14
CA LEU A 41 -4.25 3.31 1.45
C LEU A 41 -4.55 3.63 2.92
N SER A 42 -5.75 4.13 3.20
CA SER A 42 -6.23 4.20 4.57
C SER A 42 -6.39 2.80 5.16
N THR A 43 -6.43 2.70 6.49
CA THR A 43 -6.68 1.44 7.18
C THR A 43 -7.98 0.78 6.70
N GLU A 44 -9.02 1.59 6.48
CA GLU A 44 -10.32 1.14 5.98
C GLU A 44 -10.21 0.60 4.55
N GLN A 45 -9.51 1.30 3.66
CA GLN A 45 -9.33 0.86 2.27
C GLN A 45 -8.56 -0.46 2.20
N ASN A 46 -7.51 -0.61 3.01
CA ASN A 46 -6.75 -1.85 3.08
C ASN A 46 -7.61 -3.01 3.62
N ALA A 47 -8.38 -2.76 4.67
CA ALA A 47 -9.32 -3.74 5.23
C ALA A 47 -10.39 -4.15 4.22
N SER A 48 -10.95 -3.20 3.46
CA SER A 48 -11.93 -3.49 2.40
C SER A 48 -11.35 -4.35 1.28
N ILE A 49 -10.11 -4.11 0.86
CA ILE A 49 -9.44 -4.92 -0.17
C ILE A 49 -9.17 -6.34 0.34
N ILE A 50 -8.72 -6.49 1.58
CA ILE A 50 -8.49 -7.80 2.20
C ILE A 50 -9.80 -8.58 2.23
N LYS A 51 -10.87 -7.96 2.74
CA LYS A 51 -12.20 -8.58 2.79
C LYS A 51 -12.68 -8.99 1.38
N GLY A 52 -12.60 -8.09 0.40
CA GLY A 52 -13.04 -8.42 -0.97
C GLY A 52 -12.27 -9.60 -1.59
N ARG A 53 -10.98 -9.75 -1.28
CA ARG A 53 -10.19 -10.92 -1.72
C ARG A 53 -10.63 -12.22 -1.04
N GLU A 54 -10.98 -12.15 0.24
CA GLU A 54 -11.53 -13.29 0.98
C GLU A 54 -12.92 -13.67 0.44
N ASP A 55 -13.79 -12.70 0.23
CA ASP A 55 -15.13 -12.89 -0.33
C ASP A 55 -15.03 -13.59 -1.71
N ILE A 56 -14.15 -13.12 -2.61
CA ILE A 56 -13.92 -13.77 -3.92
C ILE A 56 -13.42 -15.21 -3.75
N LYS A 57 -12.47 -15.45 -2.84
CA LYS A 57 -11.91 -16.79 -2.59
C LYS A 57 -12.98 -17.76 -2.06
N ASN A 58 -13.90 -17.27 -1.25
CA ASN A 58 -14.98 -18.07 -0.66
C ASN A 58 -16.16 -18.26 -1.61
N GLY A 59 -16.19 -17.54 -2.74
CA GLY A 59 -17.33 -17.53 -3.66
C GLY A 59 -18.44 -16.58 -3.24
N ASP A 60 -18.20 -15.71 -2.27
CA ASP A 60 -19.11 -14.68 -1.76
C ASP A 60 -19.11 -13.44 -2.67
N TYR A 61 -19.31 -13.64 -3.98
CA TYR A 61 -19.43 -12.56 -4.95
C TYR A 61 -20.63 -12.79 -5.86
N ILE A 62 -21.07 -11.72 -6.52
CA ILE A 62 -22.09 -11.77 -7.55
C ILE A 62 -21.46 -11.31 -8.86
N GLU A 63 -21.77 -12.01 -9.95
CA GLU A 63 -21.32 -11.60 -11.27
C GLU A 63 -22.01 -10.32 -11.71
N ASN A 64 -21.31 -9.51 -12.52
CA ASN A 64 -21.84 -8.23 -12.98
C ASN A 64 -23.20 -8.39 -13.70
N ASP A 65 -23.36 -9.41 -14.53
CA ASP A 65 -24.60 -9.63 -15.27
C ASP A 65 -25.76 -9.98 -14.33
N GLN A 66 -25.49 -10.76 -13.28
CA GLN A 66 -26.48 -11.11 -12.26
C GLN A 66 -26.93 -9.87 -11.47
N LEU A 67 -25.97 -9.02 -11.07
CA LEU A 67 -26.24 -7.76 -10.39
C LEU A 67 -27.08 -6.82 -11.26
N MET A 68 -26.73 -6.68 -12.54
CA MET A 68 -27.45 -5.78 -13.47
C MET A 68 -28.89 -6.25 -13.72
N ASP A 69 -29.12 -7.56 -13.78
CA ASP A 69 -30.46 -8.11 -13.91
C ASP A 69 -31.30 -7.93 -12.64
N GLU A 70 -30.69 -8.02 -11.45
CA GLU A 70 -31.35 -7.68 -10.19
C GLU A 70 -31.72 -6.19 -10.12
N MET A 71 -30.80 -5.29 -10.50
CA MET A 71 -31.06 -3.85 -10.55
C MET A 71 -32.21 -3.50 -11.50
N LYS A 72 -32.26 -4.11 -12.69
CA LYS A 72 -33.38 -3.91 -13.63
C LYS A 72 -34.72 -4.35 -13.03
N LYS A 73 -34.75 -5.51 -12.36
CA LYS A 73 -35.96 -6.02 -11.69
C LYS A 73 -36.40 -5.09 -10.57
N TRP A 74 -35.47 -4.51 -9.82
CA TRP A 74 -35.76 -3.56 -8.76
C TRP A 74 -36.42 -2.29 -9.30
N LEU A 75 -35.90 -1.73 -10.39
CA LEU A 75 -36.45 -0.54 -11.06
C LEU A 75 -37.89 -0.74 -11.59
N THR A 76 -38.28 -1.98 -11.88
CA THR A 76 -39.63 -2.32 -12.38
C THR A 76 -40.62 -2.73 -11.29
N LYS A 77 -40.18 -2.75 -10.02
CA LYS A 77 -41.02 -3.14 -8.87
C LYS A 77 -41.65 -1.94 -8.14
N GLU A 78 -41.41 -0.71 -8.60
CA GLU A 78 -42.24 0.47 -8.29
C GLU A 78 -43.34 0.65 -9.35
#